data_AF-A0A831LKI0-F1
#
_entry.id   AF-A0A831LKI0-F1
#
_cell.length_a   1.000
_cell.length_b   1.000
_cell.length_c   1.000
_cell.angle_alpha   90.00
_cell.angle_beta   90.00
_cell.angle_gamma   90.00
#
_symmetry.space_group_name_H-M   'P 1'
#
loop_
_entity.id
_entity.type
_entity.pdbx_description
1 polymer ?
#
loop_
_entity_poly.entity_id
_entity_poly.type
_entity_poly.pdbx_seq_one_letter_code
_entity_poly.pdbx_strand_id
1 'polypeptide(L)'
;MQFRFWLPALFLVVLFSCSQPAAYIYNQGYIYGTNYHIVYESPNGVNFQQEITEKLNEYNRIFSTFDSTSNISKINRNQPVELHPLFLHCYRR
;
A
#
# COMPACT_ATOMS: atom_id res chain seq x y z
N MET A 1 21.70 -41.56 -31.36
CA MET A 1 20.49 -41.69 -30.52
C MET A 1 20.36 -40.63 -29.41
N GLN A 2 21.37 -39.78 -29.15
CA GLN A 2 21.31 -38.80 -28.04
C GLN A 2 20.53 -37.51 -28.35
N PHE A 3 20.45 -37.08 -29.61
CA PHE A 3 19.84 -35.80 -30.00
C PHE A 3 18.30 -35.77 -29.91
N ARG A 4 17.65 -36.95 -29.94
CA ARG A 4 16.18 -37.07 -29.96
C ARG A 4 15.53 -36.72 -28.62
N PHE A 5 16.29 -36.77 -27.53
CA PHE A 5 15.82 -36.39 -26.19
C PHE A 5 16.01 -34.90 -25.88
N TRP A 6 16.83 -34.18 -26.66
CA TRP A 6 17.11 -32.75 -26.44
C TRP A 6 16.00 -31.84 -26.97
N LEU A 7 15.36 -32.22 -28.08
CA LEU A 7 14.20 -31.52 -28.65
C LEU A 7 13.00 -31.41 -27.68
N PRO A 8 12.53 -32.51 -27.05
CA PRO A 8 11.44 -32.42 -26.07
C PRO A 8 11.88 -31.68 -24.79
N ALA A 9 13.14 -31.80 -24.37
CA ALA A 9 13.67 -31.06 -23.21
C ALA A 9 13.70 -29.54 -23.48
N LEU A 10 14.14 -29.13 -24.67
CA LEU A 10 14.12 -27.73 -25.10
C LEU A 10 12.69 -27.19 -25.17
N PHE A 11 11.75 -27.98 -25.69
CA PHE A 11 10.33 -27.63 -25.74
C PHE A 11 9.75 -27.43 -24.34
N LEU A 12 10.10 -28.29 -23.37
CA LEU A 12 9.74 -28.15 -21.97
C LEU A 12 10.28 -26.86 -21.35
N VAL A 13 11.54 -26.51 -21.59
CA VAL A 13 12.14 -25.26 -21.05
C VAL A 13 11.40 -24.01 -21.56
N VAL A 14 10.99 -23.99 -22.84
CA VAL A 14 10.24 -22.87 -23.42
C VAL A 14 8.85 -22.72 -22.81
N LEU A 15 8.19 -23.81 -22.42
CA LEU A 15 6.88 -23.76 -21.75
C LEU A 15 6.95 -23.19 -20.33
N PHE A 16 8.09 -23.31 -19.65
CA PHE A 16 8.29 -22.81 -18.28
C PHE A 16 8.97 -21.44 -18.20
N SER A 17 9.37 -20.83 -19.32
CA SER A 17 10.06 -19.53 -19.32
C SER A 17 9.12 -18.31 -19.31
N CYS A 18 7.82 -18.51 -19.09
CA CYS A 18 6.85 -17.42 -19.08
C CYS A 18 6.92 -16.66 -17.74
N SER A 19 7.72 -15.59 -17.68
CA SER A 19 7.66 -14.62 -16.59
C SER A 19 6.53 -13.63 -16.87
N GLN A 20 5.57 -13.51 -15.95
CA GLN A 20 4.57 -12.44 -16.01
C GLN A 20 5.31 -11.09 -15.88
N PRO A 21 5.20 -10.17 -16.86
CA PRO A 21 5.78 -8.85 -16.73
C PRO A 21 5.13 -8.14 -15.54
N ALA A 22 5.92 -7.41 -14.77
CA ALA A 22 5.37 -6.62 -13.68
C ALA A 22 4.44 -5.54 -14.26
N ALA A 23 3.29 -5.36 -13.61
CA ALA A 23 2.24 -4.47 -14.07
C ALA A 23 2.29 -3.16 -13.29
N TYR A 24 2.05 -2.04 -13.96
CA TYR A 24 1.81 -0.77 -13.28
C TYR A 24 0.40 -0.77 -12.67
N ILE A 25 0.34 -0.55 -11.36
CA ILE A 25 -0.90 -0.43 -10.60
C ILE A 25 -1.11 1.03 -10.22
N TYR A 26 -2.37 1.45 -10.29
CA TYR A 26 -2.80 2.81 -10.01
C TYR A 26 -3.83 2.75 -8.88
N ASN A 27 -3.46 3.24 -7.71
CA ASN A 27 -4.36 3.35 -6.57
C ASN A 27 -4.71 4.81 -6.31
N GLN A 28 -6.00 5.08 -6.15
CA GLN A 28 -6.51 6.43 -5.99
C GLN A 28 -7.73 6.44 -5.06
N GLY A 29 -8.03 7.60 -4.51
CA GLY A 29 -9.17 7.79 -3.63
C GLY A 29 -9.18 9.15 -2.99
N TYR A 30 -10.24 9.43 -2.22
CA TYR A 30 -10.42 10.69 -1.51
C TYR A 30 -10.14 10.53 -0.01
N ILE A 31 -9.26 11.36 0.55
CA ILE A 31 -8.93 11.40 1.97
C ILE A 31 -8.37 12.78 2.33
N TYR A 32 -8.49 13.22 3.59
CA TYR A 32 -7.99 14.51 4.09
C TYR A 32 -8.49 15.75 3.33
N GLY A 33 -9.66 15.68 2.71
CA GLY A 33 -10.20 16.81 1.94
C GLY A 33 -9.70 16.88 0.48
N THR A 34 -8.88 15.92 0.02
CA THR A 34 -8.29 15.89 -1.33
C THR A 34 -8.26 14.47 -1.91
N ASN A 35 -7.78 14.33 -3.14
CA ASN A 35 -7.54 13.03 -3.77
C ASN A 35 -6.06 12.64 -3.68
N TYR A 36 -5.80 11.35 -3.44
CA TYR A 36 -4.48 10.77 -3.61
C TYR A 36 -4.42 9.98 -4.93
N HIS A 37 -3.20 9.88 -5.49
CA HIS A 37 -2.90 9.05 -6.65
C HIS A 37 -1.51 8.45 -6.42
N ILE A 38 -1.42 7.12 -6.36
CA ILE A 38 -0.20 6.36 -6.12
C ILE A 38 -0.01 5.37 -7.27
N VAL A 39 1.16 5.39 -7.91
CA VAL A 39 1.52 4.51 -9.01
C VAL A 39 2.76 3.71 -8.63
N TYR A 40 2.73 2.40 -8.85
CA TYR A 40 3.87 1.52 -8.61
C TYR A 40 3.86 0.34 -9.58
N GLU A 41 5.03 -0.22 -9.80
CA GLU A 41 5.20 -1.51 -10.49
C GLU A 41 4.99 -2.64 -9.49
N SER A 42 4.19 -3.64 -9.87
CA SER A 42 3.82 -4.75 -9.00
C SER A 42 4.04 -6.10 -9.69
N PRO A 43 4.91 -6.97 -9.15
CA PRO A 43 5.05 -8.34 -9.63
C PRO A 43 3.70 -9.06 -9.57
N ASN A 44 3.31 -9.73 -10.66
CA ASN A 44 2.02 -10.43 -10.80
C ASN A 44 0.78 -9.54 -10.64
N GLY A 45 0.92 -8.20 -10.66
CA GLY A 45 -0.20 -7.28 -10.57
C GLY A 45 -0.89 -7.23 -9.21
N VAL A 46 -0.16 -7.49 -8.11
CA VAL A 46 -0.69 -7.34 -6.75
C VAL A 46 -1.16 -5.90 -6.53
N ASN A 47 -2.38 -5.74 -6.03
CA ASN A 47 -3.03 -4.45 -5.82
C ASN A 47 -3.20 -4.16 -4.32
N PHE A 48 -2.62 -3.06 -3.86
CA PHE A 48 -2.60 -2.62 -2.45
C PHE A 48 -3.63 -1.53 -2.11
N GLN A 49 -4.71 -1.39 -2.89
CA GLN A 49 -5.74 -0.36 -2.67
C GLN A 49 -6.26 -0.37 -1.22
N GLN A 50 -6.55 -1.57 -0.70
CA GLN A 50 -7.11 -1.73 0.63
C GLN A 50 -6.11 -1.31 1.70
N GLU A 51 -4.88 -1.81 1.63
CA GLU A 51 -3.81 -1.56 2.60
C GLU A 51 -3.43 -0.07 2.63
N ILE A 52 -3.34 0.57 1.45
CA ILE A 52 -3.14 2.01 1.33
C ILE A 52 -4.29 2.76 2.02
N THR A 53 -5.53 2.37 1.73
CA THR A 53 -6.72 3.04 2.27
C THR A 53 -6.82 2.87 3.79
N GLU A 54 -6.55 1.68 4.30
CA GLU A 54 -6.50 1.40 5.74
C GLU A 54 -5.43 2.26 6.43
N LYS A 55 -4.22 2.34 5.85
CA LYS A 55 -3.13 3.12 6.44
C LYS A 55 -3.41 4.62 6.44
N LEU A 56 -3.99 5.14 5.36
CA LEU A 56 -4.41 6.54 5.31
C LEU A 56 -5.54 6.83 6.30
N ASN A 57 -6.48 5.91 6.50
CA ASN A 57 -7.52 6.06 7.52
C ASN A 57 -6.97 6.01 8.95
N GLU A 58 -5.96 5.18 9.23
CA GLU A 58 -5.24 5.19 10.51
C GLU A 58 -4.66 6.57 10.80
N TYR A 59 -3.97 7.17 9.84
CA TYR A 59 -3.43 8.53 9.99
C TYR A 59 -4.54 9.58 10.14
N ASN A 60 -5.68 9.42 9.47
CA ASN A 60 -6.83 10.32 9.65
C ASN A 60 -7.30 10.36 11.10
N ARG A 61 -7.40 9.19 11.74
CA ARG A 61 -7.79 9.04 13.16
C ARG A 61 -6.76 9.63 14.12
N ILE A 62 -5.53 9.87 13.68
CA ILE A 62 -4.49 10.50 14.49
C ILE A 62 -4.51 12.02 14.29
N PHE A 63 -4.48 12.47 13.03
CA PHE A 63 -4.09 13.85 12.68
C PHE A 63 -5.22 14.73 12.14
N SER A 64 -6.42 14.20 11.90
CA SER A 64 -7.50 15.02 11.35
C SER A 64 -8.07 15.99 12.38
N THR A 65 -7.95 17.29 12.14
CA THR A 65 -8.62 18.34 12.95
C THR A 65 -10.11 18.49 12.61
N PHE A 66 -10.58 17.84 11.55
CA PHE A 66 -11.98 17.84 11.13
C PHE A 66 -12.76 16.65 11.70
N ASP A 67 -12.09 15.53 11.99
CA ASP A 67 -12.68 14.40 12.69
C ASP A 67 -12.66 14.67 14.20
N SER A 68 -13.83 14.86 14.80
CA SER A 68 -13.95 15.16 16.22
C SER A 68 -13.44 14.02 17.12
N THR A 69 -13.35 12.79 16.61
CA THR A 69 -12.92 11.61 17.35
C THR A 69 -11.41 11.35 17.28
N SER A 70 -10.69 12.09 16.43
CA SER A 70 -9.26 11.92 16.24
C SER A 70 -8.43 12.24 17.48
N ASN A 71 -7.19 11.77 17.52
CA ASN A 71 -6.26 12.07 18.62
C ASN A 71 -6.04 13.58 18.77
N ILE A 72 -5.66 14.28 17.70
CA ILE A 72 -5.41 15.73 17.76
C ILE A 72 -6.65 16.53 18.17
N SER A 73 -7.85 16.13 17.73
CA SER A 73 -9.10 16.78 18.12
C SER A 73 -9.42 16.60 19.60
N LYS A 74 -9.14 15.42 20.17
CA LYS A 74 -9.26 15.18 21.62
C LYS A 74 -8.25 16.01 22.43
N ILE A 75 -7.00 16.07 21.97
CA ILE A 75 -5.92 16.87 22.57
C ILE A 75 -6.31 18.35 22.59
N ASN A 76 -6.78 18.90 21.47
CA ASN A 76 -7.19 20.30 21.35
C ASN A 76 -8.34 20.68 22.32
N ARG A 77 -9.13 19.70 22.76
CA ARG A 77 -10.21 19.87 23.76
C ARG A 77 -9.78 19.52 25.18
N ASN A 78 -8.49 19.29 25.43
CA ASN A 78 -7.95 18.83 26.71
C ASN A 78 -8.62 17.56 27.26
N GLN A 79 -9.05 16.66 26.37
CA GLN A 79 -9.65 15.38 26.78
C GLN A 79 -8.55 14.36 27.11
N PRO A 80 -8.76 13.46 28.10
CA PRO A 80 -7.85 12.35 28.35
C PRO A 80 -7.74 11.49 27.09
N VAL A 81 -6.50 11.29 26.62
CA VAL A 81 -6.21 10.49 25.42
C VAL A 81 -4.87 9.77 25.59
N GLU A 82 -4.81 8.52 25.15
CA GLU A 82 -3.53 7.83 24.97
C GLU A 82 -2.87 8.36 23.71
N LEU A 83 -1.70 8.98 23.85
CA LEU A 83 -1.02 9.61 22.72
C LEU A 83 -0.45 8.53 21.77
N HIS A 84 -0.94 8.54 20.53
CA HIS A 84 -0.43 7.62 19.52
C HIS A 84 1.10 7.82 19.31
N PRO A 85 1.92 6.75 19.22
CA PRO A 85 3.37 6.87 19.05
C PRO A 85 3.77 7.73 17.85
N LEU A 86 3.06 7.60 16.73
CA LEU A 86 3.29 8.42 15.54
C LEU A 86 3.01 9.91 15.78
N PHE A 87 1.99 10.25 16.58
CA PHE A 87 1.72 11.63 16.95
C PHE A 87 2.89 12.22 17.75
N LEU A 88 3.38 11.47 18.75
CA LEU A 88 4.54 11.88 19.55
C LEU A 88 5.80 12.05 18.71
N HIS A 89 6.03 11.15 17.75
CA HIS A 89 7.17 11.24 16.84
C HIS A 89 7.12 12.51 16.00
N CYS A 90 5.97 12.84 15.40
CA CYS A 90 5.81 14.05 14.59
C CYS A 90 5.89 15.34 15.43
N TYR A 91 5.29 15.35 16.62
CA TYR A 91 5.26 16.53 17.49
C TYR A 91 6.62 16.91 18.06
N ARG A 92 7.50 15.93 18.27
CA ARG A 92 8.85 16.14 18.83
C ARG A 92 9.92 16.44 17.77
N ARG A 93 9.55 16.43 16.49
CA ARG A 93 10.47 16.73 15.38
C ARG A 93 10.65 18.23 15.23
#